data_AF-D3YZM0-F1
#
_entry.id   AF-D3YZM0-F1
#
_cell.length_a   1.000
_cell.length_b   1.000
_cell.length_c   1.000
_cell.angle_alpha   90.00
_cell.angle_beta   90.00
_cell.angle_gamma   90.00
#
_symmetry.space_group_name_H-M   'P 1'
#
loop_
_entity.id
_entity.type
_entity.pdbx_description
1 polymer ?
#
loop_
_entity_poly.entity_id
_entity_poly.type
_entity_poly.pdbx_seq_one_letter_code
_entity_poly.pdbx_strand_id
1 'polypeptide(L)' 'MVTEQEIEAIGKTLVDPKQPLQARFRALFTLRGLGGPDAISWISRGFEDSSALLKHELAYCLGQMRDARAIPV' A
#
# COMPACT_ATOMS: atom_id res chain seq x y z
N MET A 1 9.71 3.99 16.86
CA MET A 1 9.86 4.39 15.45
C MET A 1 9.71 3.12 14.62
N VAL A 2 8.95 3.18 13.53
CA VAL A 2 8.87 2.06 12.60
C VAL A 2 10.10 2.11 11.69
N THR A 3 10.73 0.96 11.48
CA THR A 3 11.92 0.78 10.66
C THR A 3 11.55 0.59 9.19
N GLU A 4 12.48 0.89 8.28
CA GLU A 4 12.30 0.58 6.84
C GLU A 4 12.03 -0.90 6.59
N GLN A 5 12.65 -1.79 7.39
CA GLN A 5 12.45 -3.24 7.33
C GLN A 5 11.01 -3.65 7.66
N GLU A 6 10.38 -2.98 8.63
CA GLU A 6 8.97 -3.22 8.97
C GLU A 6 8.05 -2.74 7.83
N ILE A 7 8.32 -1.58 7.22
CA ILE A 7 7.57 -1.10 6.04
C ILE A 7 7.70 -2.08 4.88
N GLU A 8 8.91 -2.60 4.63
CA GLU A 8 9.16 -3.61 3.60
C GLU A 8 8.37 -4.90 3.84
N ALA A 9 8.34 -5.42 5.07
CA ALA A 9 7.59 -6.63 5.40
C ALA A 9 6.08 -6.47 5.18
N ILE A 10 5.53 -5.32 5.56
CA ILE A 10 4.12 -4.98 5.33
C ILE A 10 3.85 -4.83 3.83
N GLY A 11 4.72 -4.14 3.10
CA GLY A 11 4.64 -3.96 1.66
C GLY A 11 4.64 -5.27 0.88
N LYS A 12 5.51 -6.21 1.25
CA LYS A 12 5.53 -7.58 0.70
C LYS A 12 4.21 -8.30 0.91
N THR A 13 3.57 -8.12 2.06
CA THR A 13 2.25 -8.71 2.35
C THR A 13 1.17 -8.09 1.46
N LEU A 14 1.21 -6.78 1.21
CA LEU A 14 0.25 -6.09 0.34
C LEU A 14 0.30 -6.60 -1.11
N VAL A 15 1.50 -6.80 -1.66
CA VAL A 15 1.68 -7.14 -3.08
C VAL A 15 1.67 -8.65 -3.38
N ASP A 16 1.66 -9.51 -2.35
CA ASP A 16 1.66 -10.96 -2.54
C ASP A 16 0.24 -11.48 -2.87
N PRO A 17 -0.03 -11.95 -4.10
CA PRO A 17 -1.34 -12.46 -4.49
C PRO A 17 -1.69 -13.79 -3.78
N LYS A 18 -0.73 -14.46 -3.15
CA LYS A 18 -0.98 -15.68 -2.35
C LYS A 18 -1.55 -15.36 -0.97
N GLN A 19 -1.45 -14.11 -0.52
CA GLN A 19 -2.02 -13.69 0.76
C GLN A 19 -3.53 -13.54 0.67
N PRO A 20 -4.29 -13.94 1.71
CA PRO A 20 -5.71 -13.67 1.78
C PRO A 20 -5.99 -12.18 1.65
N LEU A 21 -7.05 -11.82 0.94
CA LEU A 21 -7.40 -10.41 0.67
C LEU A 21 -7.53 -9.58 1.97
N GLN A 22 -8.03 -10.18 3.06
CA GLN A 22 -8.08 -9.53 4.37
C GLN A 22 -6.69 -9.13 4.92
N ALA A 23 -5.68 -9.99 4.76
CA ALA A 23 -4.32 -9.68 5.20
C ALA A 23 -3.72 -8.54 4.37
N ARG A 24 -3.98 -8.54 3.05
CA ARG A 24 -3.57 -7.48 2.13
C ARG A 24 -4.22 -6.14 2.48
N PHE A 25 -5.51 -6.12 2.82
CA PHE A 25 -6.17 -4.90 3.31
C PHE A 25 -5.60 -4.39 4.63
N ARG A 26 -5.29 -5.28 5.58
CA ARG A 26 -4.61 -4.87 6.82
C ARG A 26 -3.27 -4.22 6.50
N ALA A 27 -2.46 -4.82 5.62
CA ALA A 27 -1.20 -4.26 5.18
C ALA A 27 -1.37 -2.89 4.51
N LEU A 28 -2.35 -2.74 3.62
CA LEU A 28 -2.68 -1.46 2.96
C LEU A 28 -3.00 -0.36 3.99
N PHE A 29 -3.92 -0.63 4.92
CA PHE A 29 -4.31 0.37 5.91
C PHE A 29 -3.19 0.69 6.90
N THR A 30 -2.34 -0.28 7.22
CA THR A 30 -1.11 -0.03 8.00
C THR A 30 -0.17 0.90 7.23
N LEU A 31 0.14 0.64 5.96
CA LEU A 31 1.00 1.51 5.14
C LEU A 31 0.43 2.92 5.01
N ARG A 32 -0.88 3.05 4.79
CA ARG A 32 -1.59 4.33 4.76
C ARG A 32 -1.49 5.08 6.10
N GLY A 33 -1.50 4.36 7.22
CA GLY A 33 -1.32 4.93 8.56
C GLY A 33 0.09 5.42 8.82
N LEU A 34 1.10 4.69 8.34
CA LEU A 34 2.52 5.04 8.47
C LEU A 34 2.91 6.22 7.57
N GLY A 35 2.40 6.21 6.33
CA GLY A 35 2.73 7.22 5.33
C GLY A 35 4.20 7.24 4.92
N GLY A 36 4.59 8.33 4.25
CA GLY A 36 5.95 8.50 3.74
C GLY A 36 6.19 7.86 2.37
N PRO A 37 7.37 8.12 1.78
CA PRO A 37 7.67 7.75 0.40
C PRO A 37 7.69 6.23 0.18
N ASP A 38 8.20 5.46 1.15
CA ASP A 38 8.27 4.00 1.03
C ASP A 38 6.88 3.36 1.08
N ALA A 39 5.98 3.86 1.94
CA ALA A 39 4.60 3.41 1.97
C ALA A 39 3.88 3.71 0.65
N ILE A 40 4.05 4.92 0.10
CA ILE A 40 3.50 5.30 -1.21
C ILE A 40 4.00 4.36 -2.30
N SER A 41 5.31 4.07 -2.30
CA SER A 41 5.93 3.14 -3.27
C SER A 41 5.31 1.75 -3.18
N TRP A 42 5.18 1.18 -1.98
CA TRP A 42 4.56 -0.13 -1.78
C TRP A 42 3.08 -0.18 -2.17
N ILE A 43 2.31 0.86 -1.82
CA ILE A 43 0.89 0.96 -2.21
C ILE A 43 0.78 1.06 -3.75
N SER A 44 1.64 1.84 -4.39
CA SER A 44 1.62 2.02 -5.84
C SER A 44 1.95 0.74 -6.60
N ARG A 45 2.89 -0.08 -6.09
CA ARG A 45 3.20 -1.40 -6.67
C ARG A 45 2.01 -2.36 -6.66
N GLY A 46 1.05 -2.16 -5.76
CA GLY A 46 -0.18 -2.97 -5.70
C GLY A 46 -1.10 -2.80 -6.92
N PHE A 47 -0.93 -1.77 -7.75
CA PHE A 47 -1.79 -1.55 -8.92
C PHE A 47 -1.63 -2.61 -10.03
N GLU A 48 -0.58 -3.44 -9.97
CA GLU A 48 -0.40 -4.60 -10.85
C GLU A 48 -1.38 -5.76 -10.54
N ASP A 49 -2.15 -5.67 -9.45
CA ASP A 49 -3.07 -6.72 -9.03
C ASP A 49 -4.30 -6.85 -9.95
N SER A 50 -4.79 -8.09 -10.11
CA SER A 50 -5.99 -8.39 -10.89
C SER A 50 -7.29 -7.96 -10.20
N SER A 51 -7.31 -7.80 -8.88
CA SER A 51 -8.49 -7.41 -8.10
C SER A 51 -8.84 -5.95 -8.30
N ALA A 52 -9.96 -5.70 -8.99
CA ALA A 52 -10.51 -4.35 -9.14
C ALA A 52 -10.82 -3.69 -7.77
N LEU A 53 -11.31 -4.49 -6.82
CA LEU A 53 -11.61 -4.03 -5.46
C LEU A 53 -10.34 -3.56 -4.75
N LEU A 54 -9.24 -4.32 -4.83
CA LEU A 54 -7.99 -3.91 -4.21
C LEU A 54 -7.46 -2.63 -4.86
N LYS A 55 -7.46 -2.55 -6.20
CA LYS A 55 -7.00 -1.36 -6.92
C LYS A 55 -7.79 -0.10 -6.56
N HIS A 56 -9.10 -0.21 -6.39
CA HIS A 56 -9.92 0.89 -5.88
C HIS A 56 -9.42 1.36 -4.51
N GLU A 57 -9.19 0.43 -3.59
CA GLU A 57 -8.77 0.77 -2.23
C GLU A 57 -7.36 1.35 -2.16
N LEU A 58 -6.44 0.90 -3.03
CA LEU A 58 -5.10 1.48 -3.17
C LEU A 58 -5.20 2.97 -3.53
N ALA A 59 -5.98 3.29 -4.56
CA ALA A 59 -6.20 4.67 -4.99
C ALA A 59 -6.88 5.51 -3.89
N TYR A 60 -7.86 4.92 -3.20
CA TYR A 60 -8.53 5.56 -2.07
C TYR A 60 -7.53 5.91 -0.95
N CYS A 61 -6.67 4.97 -0.57
CA CYS A 61 -5.65 5.18 0.45
C CYS A 61 -4.63 6.25 0.05
N LEU A 62 -4.13 6.22 -1.18
CA LEU A 62 -3.22 7.27 -1.69
C LEU A 62 -3.87 8.66 -1.64
N GLY A 63 -5.14 8.77 -2.05
CA GLY A 63 -5.89 10.03 -1.95
C GLY A 63 -6.07 10.51 -0.50
N GLN A 64 -6.34 9.59 0.43
CA GLN A 64 -6.44 9.92 1.86
C GLN A 64 -5.11 10.38 2.48
N MET A 65 -3.98 9.89 1.97
CA MET A 65 -2.65 10.28 2.46
C MET A 65 -2.32 11.75 2.16
N ARG A 66 -2.98 12.36 1.16
CA ARG A 66 -2.80 13.77 0.76
C ARG A 66 -1.35 14.17 0.52
N ASP A 67 -0.55 13.21 0.07
CA ASP A 67 0.85 13.41 -0.25
C ASP A 67 1.02 13.58 -1.76
N ALA A 68 1.57 14.72 -2.18
CA ALA A 68 1.77 15.02 -3.59
C ALA A 68 2.68 13.99 -4.31
N ARG A 69 3.53 13.26 -3.57
CA ARG A 69 4.37 12.19 -4.12
C ARG A 69 3.56 11.00 -4.65
N ALA A 70 2.29 10.88 -4.29
CA ALA A 70 1.39 9.87 -4.83
C ALA A 70 0.85 10.24 -6.23
N ILE A 71 1.11 11.45 -6.73
CA ILE A 71 0.77 11.90 -8.07
C ILE A 71 1.99 11.64 -8.97
N PRO A 72 1.90 10.78 -10.00
CA PRO A 72 2.99 10.56 -10.94
C PRO A 72 3.35 11.86 -11.68
N VAL A 73 4.64 12.04 -11.95
CA VAL A 73 5.20 13.10 -12.81
C VAL A 73 5.55 12.55 -14.18
#